data_AF-A0A814N812-F1
#
_entry.id   AF-A0A814N812-F1
#
_cell.length_a   1.000
_cell.length_b   1.000
_cell.length_c   1.000
_cell.angle_alpha   90.00
_cell.angle_beta   90.00
_cell.angle_gamma   90.00
#
_symmetry.space_group_name_H-M   'P 1'
#
loop_
_entity.id
_entity.type
_entity.pdbx_description
1 polymer ?
#
loop_
_entity_poly.entity_id
_entity_poly.type
_entity_poly.pdbx_seq_one_letter_code
_entity_poly.pdbx_strand_id
1 'polypeptide(L)'
;MCEKQYSEIQQELPAYSNNMHANQQPLDYYRSTEERMVDFQQLVGRYEINHTFATKLRMLEGYEIVFICDDSGSMNTPLSDFAGVSNKRLTRWDELKQTVSIVVDLASVFDPDGVDIYFLNREPIFHVRNSEQLVSVFAIPPSGPTPIVSVFRRLLRDKQHEIEERKLLILLATDGVPTDDQGNRDIRSLKHVLKRERKPTNHIPVTIIACTDDDDCMAYLNDWDKKIPNLDVVDDYRNEKKEIQALQGKDFPFSFGDYVVKILMGGVDSWFDDLDEKKVSTDGYGRPKKDYGRKRKKRRCVIL
;
A
#
# COMPACT_ATOMS: atom_id res chain seq x y z
N MET A 1 -31.69 9.70 75.33
CA MET A 1 -30.30 9.63 75.83
C MET A 1 -29.73 8.30 75.36
N CYS A 2 -28.68 8.34 74.54
CA CYS A 2 -27.70 7.29 74.29
C CYS A 2 -28.21 5.87 73.98
N GLU A 3 -28.43 5.58 72.70
CA GLU A 3 -28.09 4.26 72.16
C GLU A 3 -26.57 4.21 71.97
N LYS A 4 -25.91 3.28 72.67
CA LYS A 4 -24.56 2.83 72.37
C LYS A 4 -24.48 1.32 72.59
N GLN A 5 -24.08 0.66 71.50
CA GLN A 5 -23.10 -0.43 71.43
C GLN A 5 -23.58 -1.89 71.40
N TYR A 6 -23.44 -2.45 70.18
CA TYR A 6 -22.78 -3.71 69.77
C TYR A 6 -23.33 -5.02 70.38
N SER A 7 -23.56 -6.12 69.64
CA SER A 7 -23.12 -6.55 68.30
C SER A 7 -23.78 -7.91 68.04
N GLU A 8 -24.29 -8.16 66.82
CA GLU A 8 -24.11 -9.38 66.01
C GLU A 8 -25.16 -9.45 64.87
N ILE A 9 -24.75 -10.10 63.77
CA ILE A 9 -25.54 -10.62 62.62
C ILE A 9 -25.49 -9.79 61.31
N GLN A 10 -24.70 -10.35 60.37
CA GLN A 10 -24.86 -10.47 58.89
C GLN A 10 -24.58 -9.30 57.94
N GLN A 11 -23.48 -9.48 57.19
CA GLN A 11 -23.30 -9.30 55.74
C GLN A 11 -24.19 -8.28 54.98
N GLU A 12 -23.59 -7.15 54.60
CA GLU A 12 -23.98 -6.39 53.39
C GLU A 12 -22.74 -5.90 52.63
N LEU A 13 -22.76 -6.11 51.31
CA LEU A 13 -21.82 -5.61 50.32
C LEU A 13 -22.03 -4.10 50.10
N PRO A 14 -20.97 -3.27 49.99
CA PRO A 14 -21.16 -1.85 49.75
C PRO A 14 -21.57 -1.53 48.30
N ALA A 15 -22.52 -0.60 48.22
CA ALA A 15 -23.18 -0.01 47.06
C ALA A 15 -22.30 0.29 45.83
N TYR A 16 -22.76 -0.19 44.67
CA TYR A 16 -22.36 0.31 43.36
C TYR A 16 -22.85 1.76 43.20
N SER A 17 -21.91 2.70 43.22
CA SER A 17 -22.14 4.08 42.79
C SER A 17 -22.10 4.14 41.26
N ASN A 18 -23.15 4.73 40.68
CA ASN A 18 -23.27 5.04 39.26
C ASN A 18 -22.10 5.92 38.79
N ASN A 19 -21.27 5.39 37.90
CA ASN A 19 -20.50 6.22 36.99
C ASN A 19 -20.79 5.79 35.56
N MET A 20 -21.74 6.49 34.95
CA MET A 20 -22.08 6.36 33.53
C MET A 20 -20.99 7.04 32.69
N HIS A 21 -19.93 6.31 32.41
CA HIS A 21 -19.14 6.50 31.20
C HIS A 21 -18.95 5.13 30.57
N ALA A 22 -19.98 4.72 29.82
CA ALA A 22 -19.92 3.55 28.96
C ALA A 22 -18.73 3.70 28.01
N ASN A 23 -17.76 2.83 28.17
CA ASN A 23 -16.67 2.59 27.24
C ASN A 23 -17.30 2.02 25.95
N GLN A 24 -17.77 2.89 25.06
CA GLN A 24 -18.19 2.49 23.72
C GLN A 24 -16.95 2.35 22.84
N GLN A 25 -16.27 1.21 22.96
CA GLN A 25 -15.42 0.74 21.89
C GLN A 25 -16.33 0.35 20.70
N PRO A 26 -16.05 0.76 19.46
CA PRO A 26 -16.90 0.42 18.32
C PRO A 26 -16.99 -1.10 18.14
N LEU A 27 -18.22 -1.59 17.92
CA LEU A 27 -18.58 -3.00 17.73
C LEU A 27 -18.05 -3.61 16.40
N ASP A 28 -17.30 -2.87 15.60
CA ASP A 28 -16.84 -3.28 14.25
C ASP A 28 -15.55 -4.12 14.26
N TYR A 29 -15.02 -4.49 15.43
CA TYR A 29 -13.65 -4.98 15.59
C TYR A 29 -13.39 -6.43 15.11
N TYR A 30 -14.42 -7.23 14.78
CA TYR A 30 -14.24 -8.60 14.30
C TYR A 30 -15.05 -8.89 13.03
N ARG A 31 -14.67 -8.26 11.91
CA ARG A 31 -15.13 -8.72 10.60
C ARG A 31 -14.58 -10.13 10.36
N SER A 32 -15.45 -11.06 9.99
CA SER A 32 -15.04 -12.45 9.75
C SER A 32 -14.07 -12.55 8.56
N THR A 33 -13.24 -13.59 8.53
CA THR A 33 -12.39 -13.86 7.37
C THR A 33 -13.21 -14.03 6.09
N GLU A 34 -14.42 -14.56 6.18
CA GLU A 34 -15.32 -14.71 5.02
C GLU A 34 -15.77 -13.35 4.46
N GLU A 35 -16.20 -12.43 5.31
CA GLU A 35 -16.59 -11.07 4.91
C GLU A 35 -15.43 -10.31 4.27
N ARG A 36 -14.22 -10.39 4.86
CA ARG A 36 -13.02 -9.77 4.27
C ARG A 36 -12.70 -10.33 2.88
N MET A 37 -12.88 -11.64 2.68
CA MET A 37 -12.64 -12.26 1.38
C MET A 37 -13.69 -11.89 0.33
N VAL A 38 -14.95 -11.65 0.73
CA VAL A 38 -15.98 -11.13 -0.16
C VAL A 38 -15.63 -9.71 -0.60
N ASP A 39 -15.23 -8.85 0.33
CA ASP A 39 -14.81 -7.48 0.02
C ASP A 39 -13.58 -7.47 -0.88
N PHE A 40 -12.61 -8.35 -0.62
CA PHE A 40 -11.45 -8.52 -1.47
C PHE A 40 -11.83 -8.88 -2.91
N GLN A 41 -12.78 -9.81 -3.12
CA GLN A 41 -13.25 -10.15 -4.46
C GLN A 41 -13.93 -8.96 -5.16
N GLN A 42 -14.70 -8.15 -4.41
CA GLN A 42 -15.31 -6.94 -4.95
C GLN A 42 -14.26 -5.89 -5.35
N LEU A 43 -13.22 -5.71 -4.54
CA LEU A 43 -12.10 -4.80 -4.82
C LEU A 43 -11.32 -5.25 -6.07
N VAL A 44 -11.01 -6.55 -6.17
CA VAL A 44 -10.34 -7.15 -7.33
C VAL A 44 -11.13 -6.91 -8.61
N GLY A 45 -12.45 -7.11 -8.57
CA GLY A 45 -13.33 -6.81 -9.71
C GLY A 45 -13.41 -5.31 -10.02
N ARG A 46 -13.52 -4.46 -9.00
CA ARG A 46 -13.64 -3.00 -9.14
C ARG A 46 -12.42 -2.35 -9.78
N TYR A 47 -11.23 -2.80 -9.39
CA TYR A 47 -9.96 -2.25 -9.90
C TYR A 47 -9.37 -3.06 -11.06
N GLU A 48 -10.13 -4.01 -11.61
CA GLU A 48 -9.73 -4.84 -12.75
C GLU A 48 -8.38 -5.54 -12.51
N ILE A 49 -8.16 -6.02 -11.28
CA ILE A 49 -6.92 -6.69 -10.88
C ILE A 49 -6.93 -8.11 -11.47
N ASN A 50 -5.85 -8.47 -12.13
CA ASN A 50 -5.61 -9.81 -12.63
C ASN A 50 -5.69 -10.81 -11.48
N HIS A 51 -6.42 -11.92 -11.66
CA HIS A 51 -6.61 -12.92 -10.62
C HIS A 51 -5.27 -13.45 -10.06
N THR A 52 -4.26 -13.66 -10.90
CA THR A 52 -2.93 -14.10 -10.46
C THR A 52 -2.28 -13.08 -9.53
N PHE A 53 -2.37 -11.79 -9.89
CA PHE A 53 -1.84 -10.68 -9.09
C PHE A 53 -2.55 -10.62 -7.74
N ALA A 54 -3.89 -10.67 -7.77
CA ALA A 54 -4.73 -10.69 -6.58
C ALA A 54 -4.36 -11.84 -5.63
N THR A 55 -4.14 -13.06 -6.11
CA THR A 55 -3.83 -14.19 -5.22
C THR A 55 -2.52 -14.03 -4.44
N LYS A 56 -1.60 -13.20 -4.96
CA LYS A 56 -0.30 -12.95 -4.33
C LYS A 56 -0.34 -11.93 -3.20
N LEU A 57 -1.36 -11.07 -3.16
CA LEU A 57 -1.55 -10.11 -2.07
C LEU A 57 -1.67 -10.77 -0.69
N ARG A 58 -2.06 -12.05 -0.60
CA ARG A 58 -2.04 -12.82 0.65
C ARG A 58 -0.66 -12.91 1.30
N MET A 59 0.43 -12.69 0.54
CA MET A 59 1.78 -12.62 1.09
C MET A 59 1.99 -11.43 2.03
N LEU A 60 1.11 -10.42 1.96
CA LEU A 60 1.10 -9.26 2.85
C LEU A 60 0.31 -9.49 4.14
N GLU A 61 -0.30 -10.67 4.33
CA GLU A 61 -0.97 -11.01 5.58
C GLU A 61 0.02 -10.93 6.75
N GLY A 62 -0.30 -10.08 7.74
CA GLY A 62 0.56 -9.83 8.90
C GLY A 62 1.69 -8.82 8.68
N TYR A 63 1.76 -8.15 7.53
CA TYR A 63 2.62 -6.97 7.38
C TYR A 63 1.97 -5.76 8.05
N GLU A 64 2.79 -4.87 8.58
CA GLU A 64 2.47 -3.46 8.76
C GLU A 64 2.71 -2.74 7.44
N ILE A 65 1.73 -1.99 6.94
CA ILE A 65 1.87 -1.23 5.69
C ILE A 65 1.91 0.27 6.00
N VAL A 66 2.98 0.94 5.55
CA VAL A 66 3.16 2.38 5.75
C VAL A 66 3.46 3.06 4.42
N PHE A 67 2.81 4.19 4.19
CA PHE A 67 3.03 5.05 3.04
C PHE A 67 3.78 6.32 3.46
N ILE A 68 4.82 6.71 2.71
CA ILE A 68 5.39 8.05 2.74
C ILE A 68 4.95 8.76 1.46
N CYS A 69 4.08 9.75 1.61
CA CYS A 69 3.54 10.56 0.52
C CYS A 69 4.33 11.86 0.38
N ASP A 70 4.96 12.05 -0.76
CA ASP A 70 5.47 13.35 -1.17
C ASP A 70 4.33 14.33 -1.39
N ASP A 71 4.24 15.32 -0.52
CA ASP A 71 3.33 16.45 -0.62
C ASP A 71 4.11 17.76 -0.84
N SER A 72 5.27 17.70 -1.47
CA SER A 72 6.08 18.86 -1.84
C SER A 72 5.49 19.64 -3.03
N GLY A 73 5.94 20.87 -3.23
CA GLY A 73 5.40 21.74 -4.27
C GLY A 73 5.46 21.17 -5.69
N SER A 74 6.46 20.34 -6.01
CA SER A 74 6.66 19.73 -7.34
C SER A 74 5.53 18.77 -7.73
N MET A 75 4.86 18.18 -6.76
CA MET A 75 3.74 17.26 -7.00
C MET A 75 2.51 17.93 -7.63
N ASN A 76 2.45 19.26 -7.69
CA ASN A 76 1.46 20.01 -8.48
C ASN A 76 1.72 19.96 -10.00
N THR A 77 2.84 19.39 -10.45
CA THR A 77 3.19 19.32 -11.87
C THR A 77 2.13 18.51 -12.64
N PRO A 78 1.58 19.05 -13.74
CA PRO A 78 0.66 18.31 -14.59
C PRO A 78 1.34 17.11 -15.25
N LEU A 79 0.63 16.00 -15.36
CA LEU A 79 1.05 14.85 -16.15
C LEU A 79 1.03 15.24 -17.64
N SER A 80 2.08 14.88 -18.38
CA SER A 80 2.29 15.25 -19.78
C SER A 80 1.16 14.79 -20.72
N ASP A 81 0.56 13.63 -20.45
CA ASP A 81 -0.32 12.95 -21.41
C ASP A 81 -1.83 12.98 -21.08
N PHE A 82 -2.25 13.61 -19.97
CA PHE A 82 -3.67 13.66 -19.59
C PHE A 82 -4.39 14.91 -20.14
N ALA A 83 -4.75 14.85 -21.42
CA ALA A 83 -5.87 15.64 -21.97
C ALA A 83 -7.19 14.90 -21.63
N GLY A 84 -7.69 15.10 -20.42
CA GLY A 84 -8.98 14.53 -20.01
C GLY A 84 -10.16 15.04 -20.86
N VAL A 85 -11.31 14.34 -20.77
CA VAL A 85 -12.61 14.77 -21.31
C VAL A 85 -13.09 16.09 -20.66
N SER A 86 -12.55 16.41 -19.48
CA SER A 86 -12.62 17.72 -18.85
C SER A 86 -11.31 18.48 -19.08
N ASN A 87 -11.37 19.81 -19.25
CA ASN A 87 -10.19 20.69 -19.40
C ASN A 87 -9.23 20.72 -18.18
N LYS A 88 -9.35 19.77 -17.24
CA LYS A 88 -8.47 19.68 -16.06
C LYS A 88 -7.38 18.65 -16.34
N ARG A 89 -6.14 19.12 -16.46
CA ARG A 89 -4.96 18.25 -16.50
C ARG A 89 -4.78 17.62 -15.12
N LEU A 90 -4.63 16.29 -15.06
CA LEU A 90 -4.28 15.59 -13.83
C LEU A 90 -2.85 15.95 -13.44
N THR A 91 -2.60 16.05 -12.14
CA THR A 91 -1.27 16.30 -11.57
C THR A 91 -0.67 15.01 -11.02
N ARG A 92 0.63 15.02 -10.75
CA ARG A 92 1.33 13.93 -10.03
C ARG A 92 0.65 13.62 -8.69
N TRP A 93 0.20 14.66 -7.98
CA TRP A 93 -0.59 14.54 -6.76
C TRP A 93 -1.93 13.83 -6.96
N ASP A 94 -2.61 14.03 -8.10
CA ASP A 94 -3.89 13.36 -8.38
C ASP A 94 -3.72 11.85 -8.60
N GLU A 95 -2.62 11.44 -9.22
CA GLU A 95 -2.29 10.01 -9.38
C GLU A 95 -1.85 9.38 -8.05
N LEU A 96 -1.05 10.09 -7.24
CA LEU A 96 -0.68 9.64 -5.90
C LEU A 96 -1.93 9.40 -5.05
N LYS A 97 -2.90 10.33 -5.05
CA LYS A 97 -4.20 10.15 -4.38
C LYS A 97 -4.89 8.87 -4.78
N GLN A 98 -5.03 8.63 -6.09
CA GLN A 98 -5.70 7.45 -6.60
C GLN A 98 -4.98 6.17 -6.17
N THR A 99 -3.65 6.17 -6.24
CA THR A 99 -2.80 5.05 -5.82
C THR A 99 -2.97 4.76 -4.33
N VAL A 100 -2.85 5.77 -3.47
CA VAL A 100 -2.98 5.62 -2.01
C VAL A 100 -4.39 5.16 -1.63
N SER A 101 -5.44 5.68 -2.27
CA SER A 101 -6.82 5.22 -2.03
C SER A 101 -7.00 3.72 -2.31
N ILE A 102 -6.47 3.24 -3.45
CA ILE A 102 -6.57 1.82 -3.81
C ILE A 102 -5.72 0.96 -2.87
N VAL A 103 -4.52 1.42 -2.51
CA VAL A 103 -3.67 0.74 -1.54
C VAL A 103 -4.39 0.59 -0.20
N VAL A 104 -4.98 1.66 0.34
CA VAL A 104 -5.72 1.59 1.61
C VAL A 104 -6.86 0.59 1.55
N ASP A 105 -7.67 0.63 0.49
CA ASP A 105 -8.81 -0.29 0.35
C ASP A 105 -8.34 -1.76 0.24
N LEU A 106 -7.28 -2.04 -0.53
CA LEU A 106 -6.72 -3.39 -0.65
C LEU A 106 -6.01 -3.86 0.62
N ALA A 107 -5.20 -3.00 1.24
CA ALA A 107 -4.42 -3.30 2.42
C ALA A 107 -5.31 -3.62 3.62
N SER A 108 -6.46 -2.94 3.77
CA SER A 108 -7.43 -3.17 4.85
C SER A 108 -7.93 -4.62 4.97
N VAL A 109 -7.82 -5.40 3.89
CA VAL A 109 -8.17 -6.83 3.87
C VAL A 109 -7.12 -7.66 4.64
N PHE A 110 -5.85 -7.29 4.50
CA PHE A 110 -4.70 -8.06 4.99
C PHE A 110 -4.10 -7.49 6.28
N ASP A 111 -4.24 -6.19 6.48
CA ASP A 111 -3.85 -5.45 7.67
C ASP A 111 -5.10 -4.84 8.34
N PRO A 112 -5.67 -5.50 9.36
CA PRO A 112 -6.87 -5.01 10.04
C PRO A 112 -6.61 -3.73 10.86
N ASP A 113 -5.34 -3.41 11.16
CA ASP A 113 -4.99 -2.17 11.85
C ASP A 113 -5.10 -0.96 10.91
N GLY A 114 -5.06 -1.19 9.60
CA GLY A 114 -5.08 -0.17 8.57
C GLY A 114 -3.68 0.31 8.18
N VAL A 115 -3.63 1.23 7.22
CA VAL A 115 -2.39 1.79 6.70
C VAL A 115 -2.05 3.09 7.42
N ASP A 116 -0.78 3.26 7.78
CA ASP A 116 -0.25 4.51 8.27
C ASP A 116 0.31 5.36 7.13
N ILE A 117 0.03 6.65 7.13
CA ILE A 117 0.44 7.57 6.05
C ILE A 117 1.22 8.73 6.66
N TYR A 118 2.50 8.76 6.33
CA TYR A 118 3.41 9.86 6.60
C TYR A 118 3.41 10.79 5.39
N PHE A 119 3.45 12.09 5.66
CA PHE A 119 3.65 13.10 4.63
C PHE A 119 5.00 13.76 4.82
N LEU A 120 5.56 14.33 3.76
CA LEU A 120 6.83 15.03 3.85
C LEU A 120 6.73 16.37 4.60
N ASN A 121 5.62 17.08 4.44
CA ASN A 121 5.46 18.45 4.91
C ASN A 121 4.29 18.65 5.91
N ARG A 122 3.68 17.57 6.41
CA ARG A 122 2.61 17.62 7.43
C ARG A 122 2.63 16.39 8.34
N GLU A 123 1.85 16.45 9.42
CA GLU A 123 1.77 15.34 10.38
C GLU A 123 1.19 14.06 9.75
N PRO A 124 1.66 12.88 10.20
CA PRO A 124 1.14 11.61 9.74
C PRO A 124 -0.29 11.39 10.22
N ILE A 125 -0.99 10.52 9.50
CA ILE A 125 -2.27 9.94 9.92
C ILE A 125 -2.10 8.43 10.04
N PHE A 126 -2.77 7.83 11.03
CA PHE A 126 -2.58 6.44 11.39
C PHE A 126 -3.87 5.64 11.26
N HIS A 127 -3.75 4.33 11.04
CA HIS A 127 -4.85 3.36 11.03
C HIS A 127 -5.95 3.69 10.02
N VAL A 128 -5.57 4.10 8.81
CA VAL A 128 -6.50 4.37 7.71
C VAL A 128 -6.97 3.05 7.11
N ARG A 129 -8.27 2.77 7.19
CA ARG A 129 -8.89 1.49 6.82
C ARG A 129 -9.75 1.54 5.56
N ASN A 130 -10.08 2.74 5.08
CA ASN A 130 -10.81 2.92 3.82
C ASN A 130 -10.46 4.26 3.17
N SER A 131 -10.65 4.32 1.85
CA SER A 131 -10.31 5.50 1.06
C SER A 131 -11.19 6.71 1.34
N GLU A 132 -12.39 6.56 1.93
CA GLU A 132 -13.23 7.69 2.33
C GLU A 132 -12.56 8.56 3.42
N GLN A 133 -11.76 7.96 4.31
CA GLN A 133 -10.99 8.68 5.32
C GLN A 133 -9.94 9.63 4.72
N LEU A 134 -9.56 9.43 3.46
CA LEU A 134 -8.52 10.20 2.79
C LEU A 134 -9.03 11.47 2.09
N VAL A 135 -10.34 11.61 1.93
CA VAL A 135 -10.95 12.70 1.15
C VAL A 135 -10.57 14.08 1.69
N SER A 136 -10.66 14.28 3.01
CA SER A 136 -10.30 15.56 3.65
C SER A 136 -8.78 15.77 3.72
N VAL A 137 -8.03 14.69 3.90
CA VAL A 137 -6.57 14.70 4.00
C VAL A 137 -5.94 15.19 2.69
N PHE A 138 -6.40 14.64 1.57
CA PHE A 138 -5.91 14.99 0.24
C PHE A 138 -6.54 16.26 -0.37
N ALA A 139 -7.52 16.86 0.31
CA ALA A 139 -8.05 18.17 -0.08
C ALA A 139 -7.03 19.29 0.16
N ILE A 140 -6.06 19.09 1.05
CA ILE A 140 -4.95 20.02 1.29
C ILE A 140 -3.91 19.81 0.17
N PRO A 141 -3.65 20.85 -0.66
CA PRO A 141 -2.72 20.74 -1.78
C PRO A 141 -1.27 20.54 -1.30
N PRO A 142 -0.40 20.01 -2.16
CA PRO A 142 1.00 19.79 -1.81
C PRO A 142 1.79 21.11 -1.91
N SER A 143 2.72 21.31 -0.97
CA SER A 143 3.57 22.49 -0.82
C SER A 143 4.78 22.17 0.05
N GLY A 144 5.90 22.85 -0.18
CA GLY A 144 7.10 22.73 0.65
C GLY A 144 8.22 21.94 -0.03
N PRO A 145 9.33 21.71 0.68
CA PRO A 145 10.47 20.91 0.20
C PRO A 145 10.15 19.40 0.17
N THR A 146 11.17 18.59 -0.15
CA THR A 146 11.09 17.12 -0.27
C THR A 146 11.97 16.42 0.80
N PRO A 147 11.70 16.60 2.12
CA PRO A 147 12.54 16.13 3.22
C PRO A 147 12.42 14.62 3.50
N ILE A 148 12.60 13.78 2.48
CA ILE A 148 12.42 12.31 2.56
C ILE A 148 13.26 11.70 3.68
N VAL A 149 14.52 12.14 3.83
CA VAL A 149 15.47 11.53 4.77
C VAL A 149 15.02 11.71 6.23
N SER A 150 14.54 12.90 6.60
CA SER A 150 14.11 13.18 7.98
C SER A 150 12.84 12.40 8.32
N VAL A 151 11.89 12.35 7.38
CA VAL A 151 10.63 11.60 7.54
C VAL A 151 10.86 10.09 7.56
N PHE A 152 11.72 9.55 6.70
CA PHE A 152 12.05 8.12 6.70
C PHE A 152 12.68 7.71 8.03
N ARG A 153 13.61 8.52 8.56
CA ARG A 153 14.21 8.27 9.88
C ARG A 153 13.20 8.39 11.02
N ARG A 154 12.23 9.30 10.92
CA ARG A 154 11.12 9.40 11.88
C ARG A 154 10.29 8.12 11.86
N LEU A 155 9.84 7.69 10.69
CA LEU A 155 9.08 6.45 10.51
C LEU A 155 9.81 5.25 11.12
N LEU A 156 11.10 5.06 10.85
CA LEU A 156 11.86 3.94 11.40
C LEU A 156 11.93 3.95 12.94
N ARG A 157 11.94 5.12 13.58
CA ARG A 157 11.89 5.23 15.04
C ARG A 157 10.49 4.98 15.56
N ASP A 158 9.49 5.59 14.93
CA ASP A 158 8.09 5.50 15.34
C ASP A 158 7.58 4.04 15.24
N LYS A 159 8.08 3.26 14.27
CA LYS A 159 7.73 1.87 14.01
C LYS A 159 8.72 0.83 14.53
N GLN A 160 9.63 1.21 15.43
CA GLN A 160 10.68 0.30 15.90
C GLN A 160 10.09 -0.97 16.54
N HIS A 161 9.00 -0.84 17.30
CA HIS A 161 8.36 -1.99 17.96
C HIS A 161 7.70 -2.93 16.94
N GLU A 162 6.97 -2.38 15.97
CA GLU A 162 6.31 -3.17 14.93
C GLU A 162 7.31 -3.92 14.06
N ILE A 163 8.50 -3.35 13.80
CA ILE A 163 9.60 -4.01 13.07
C ILE A 163 10.12 -5.26 13.82
N GLU A 164 10.07 -5.25 15.16
CA GLU A 164 10.49 -6.38 15.99
C GLU A 164 9.45 -7.52 15.98
N GLU A 165 8.16 -7.19 15.84
CA GLU A 165 7.05 -8.16 15.89
C GLU A 165 6.61 -8.70 14.52
N ARG A 166 6.63 -7.85 13.50
CA ARG A 166 6.17 -8.15 12.14
C ARG A 166 7.02 -7.47 11.07
N LYS A 167 6.72 -7.77 9.82
CA LYS A 167 7.38 -7.11 8.68
C LYS A 167 6.73 -5.76 8.41
N LEU A 168 7.52 -4.78 7.99
CA LEU A 168 7.11 -3.42 7.69
C LEU A 168 7.31 -3.12 6.20
N LEU A 169 6.24 -3.08 5.42
CA LEU A 169 6.30 -2.62 4.03
C LEU A 169 6.22 -1.10 3.98
N ILE A 170 7.25 -0.46 3.44
CA ILE A 170 7.29 0.99 3.25
C ILE A 170 7.09 1.31 1.77
N LEU A 171 6.05 2.10 1.46
CA LEU A 171 5.77 2.62 0.13
C LEU A 171 6.15 4.11 0.10
N LEU A 172 7.20 4.48 -0.62
CA LEU A 172 7.65 5.87 -0.74
C LEU A 172 7.27 6.41 -2.12
N ALA A 173 6.25 7.27 -2.20
CA ALA A 173 5.91 7.95 -3.45
C ALA A 173 6.52 9.35 -3.49
N THR A 174 7.28 9.66 -4.54
CA THR A 174 7.95 10.95 -4.73
C THR A 174 8.20 11.24 -6.20
N ASP A 175 8.18 12.51 -6.59
CA ASP A 175 8.48 12.95 -7.96
C ASP A 175 9.87 13.59 -8.12
N GLY A 176 10.72 13.49 -7.10
CA GLY A 176 11.91 14.33 -7.03
C GLY A 176 13.08 13.79 -6.23
N VAL A 177 14.13 14.62 -6.23
CA VAL A 177 15.34 14.38 -5.47
C VAL A 177 15.10 14.76 -4.01
N PRO A 178 15.45 13.90 -3.02
CA PRO A 178 15.37 14.27 -1.60
C PRO A 178 16.12 15.57 -1.33
N THR A 179 15.56 16.41 -0.46
CA THR A 179 16.18 17.66 0.00
C THR A 179 16.33 17.67 1.51
N ASP A 180 17.24 18.51 2.03
CA ASP A 180 17.26 18.87 3.44
C ASP A 180 16.20 19.96 3.75
N ASP A 181 16.09 20.36 5.02
CA ASP A 181 15.13 21.39 5.45
C ASP A 181 15.41 22.78 4.84
N GLN A 182 16.57 22.95 4.18
CA GLN A 182 16.95 24.18 3.47
C GLN A 182 16.73 24.06 1.95
N GLY A 183 16.23 22.92 1.46
CA GLY A 183 15.99 22.66 0.04
C GLY A 183 17.23 22.18 -0.74
N ASN A 184 18.34 21.85 -0.09
CA ASN A 184 19.53 21.33 -0.77
C ASN A 184 19.40 19.84 -1.05
N ARG A 185 19.82 19.37 -2.23
CA ARG A 185 19.75 17.96 -2.64
C ARG A 185 20.55 17.05 -1.68
N ASP A 186 19.90 15.99 -1.16
CA ASP A 186 20.46 15.06 -0.19
C ASP A 186 20.29 13.57 -0.57
N ILE A 187 20.66 13.24 -1.81
CA ILE A 187 20.64 11.86 -2.35
C ILE A 187 21.52 10.92 -1.50
N ARG A 188 22.65 11.42 -0.99
CA ARG A 188 23.61 10.58 -0.26
C ARG A 188 23.05 10.07 1.06
N SER A 189 22.33 10.91 1.80
CA SER A 189 21.73 10.48 3.06
C SER A 189 20.58 9.52 2.83
N LEU A 190 19.76 9.70 1.78
CA LEU A 190 18.73 8.73 1.44
C LEU A 190 19.34 7.34 1.15
N LYS A 191 20.42 7.30 0.35
CA LYS A 191 21.16 6.05 0.11
C LYS A 191 21.71 5.44 1.39
N HIS A 192 22.19 6.28 2.30
CA HIS A 192 22.70 5.83 3.59
C HIS A 192 21.58 5.19 4.43
N VAL A 193 20.42 5.85 4.55
CA VAL A 193 19.26 5.33 5.27
C VAL A 193 18.83 3.98 4.70
N LEU A 194 18.65 3.86 3.38
CA LEU A 194 18.19 2.63 2.73
C LEU A 194 19.17 1.45 2.89
N LYS A 195 20.49 1.71 2.95
CA LYS A 195 21.52 0.65 3.03
C LYS A 195 21.97 0.31 4.44
N ARG A 196 22.05 1.31 5.31
CA ARG A 196 22.75 1.23 6.61
C ARG A 196 21.80 1.33 7.79
N GLU A 197 20.79 2.20 7.74
CA GLU A 197 19.88 2.43 8.87
C GLU A 197 18.63 1.55 8.82
N ARG A 198 18.08 1.27 7.62
CA ARG A 198 16.95 0.36 7.40
C ARG A 198 17.35 -1.08 7.75
N LYS A 199 17.12 -1.49 9.00
CA LYS A 199 17.48 -2.81 9.55
C LYS A 199 16.38 -3.37 10.46
N PRO A 200 16.15 -4.70 10.45
CA PRO A 200 16.78 -5.68 9.55
C PRO A 200 16.18 -5.60 8.13
N THR A 201 17.02 -5.56 7.10
CA THR A 201 16.60 -5.20 5.74
C THR A 201 15.55 -6.15 5.14
N ASN A 202 15.61 -7.44 5.47
CA ASN A 202 14.65 -8.45 5.04
C ASN A 202 13.26 -8.34 5.73
N HIS A 203 13.15 -7.56 6.82
CA HIS A 203 11.87 -7.27 7.46
C HIS A 203 11.24 -5.96 6.97
N ILE A 204 12.01 -5.11 6.30
CA ILE A 204 11.58 -3.77 5.91
C ILE A 204 11.67 -3.61 4.40
N PRO A 205 10.91 -4.36 3.58
CA PRO A 205 10.88 -4.12 2.15
C PRO A 205 10.41 -2.70 1.85
N VAL A 206 10.99 -2.09 0.81
CA VAL A 206 10.67 -0.73 0.37
C VAL A 206 10.31 -0.77 -1.10
N THR A 207 9.21 -0.15 -1.47
CA THR A 207 8.92 0.18 -2.86
C THR A 207 8.96 1.70 -3.00
N ILE A 208 9.75 2.21 -3.95
CA ILE A 208 9.77 3.63 -4.31
C ILE A 208 8.91 3.79 -5.56
N ILE A 209 7.92 4.67 -5.48
CA ILE A 209 6.97 4.94 -6.57
C ILE A 209 7.38 6.27 -7.17
N ALA A 210 7.91 6.26 -8.39
CA ALA A 210 8.27 7.46 -9.11
C ALA A 210 7.01 8.15 -9.62
N CYS A 211 6.68 9.30 -9.04
CA CYS A 211 5.55 10.11 -9.44
C CYS A 211 5.93 11.13 -10.53
N THR A 212 6.86 10.80 -11.42
CA THR A 212 7.40 11.72 -12.43
C THR A 212 7.57 11.00 -13.75
N ASP A 213 7.39 11.75 -14.85
CA ASP A 213 7.69 11.37 -16.22
C ASP A 213 9.09 11.86 -16.67
N ASP A 214 9.86 12.42 -15.73
CA ASP A 214 11.25 12.83 -15.92
C ASP A 214 12.21 11.75 -15.39
N ASP A 215 12.61 10.85 -16.29
CA ASP A 215 13.50 9.73 -16.02
C ASP A 215 14.88 10.19 -15.49
N ASP A 216 15.37 11.35 -15.91
CA ASP A 216 16.70 11.85 -15.53
C ASP A 216 16.76 12.20 -14.03
N CYS A 217 15.65 12.70 -13.48
CA CYS A 217 15.54 13.00 -12.06
C CYS A 217 15.62 11.73 -11.20
N MET A 218 15.21 10.58 -11.73
CA MET A 218 15.09 9.31 -11.01
C MET A 218 16.16 8.28 -11.36
N ALA A 219 17.04 8.55 -12.32
CA ALA A 219 18.10 7.64 -12.76
C ALA A 219 18.98 7.05 -11.63
N TYR A 220 19.13 7.76 -10.51
CA TYR A 220 19.88 7.26 -9.36
C TYR A 220 19.17 6.11 -8.61
N LEU A 221 17.83 6.04 -8.69
CA LEU A 221 17.02 4.99 -8.08
C LEU A 221 17.13 3.68 -8.85
N ASN A 222 17.15 3.73 -10.19
CA ASN A 222 17.32 2.54 -11.04
C ASN A 222 18.68 1.85 -10.80
N ASP A 223 19.71 2.61 -10.40
CA ASP A 223 20.99 2.02 -9.94
C ASP A 223 20.87 1.31 -8.58
N TRP A 224 20.00 1.81 -7.71
CA TRP A 224 19.86 1.34 -6.34
C TRP A 224 18.97 0.14 -6.24
N ASP A 225 17.88 0.13 -6.99
CA ASP A 225 16.98 -0.99 -7.21
C ASP A 225 17.75 -2.32 -7.38
N LYS A 226 18.66 -2.35 -8.35
CA LYS A 226 19.54 -3.50 -8.65
C LYS A 226 20.57 -3.88 -7.59
N LYS A 227 20.81 -3.02 -6.59
CA LYS A 227 21.95 -3.13 -5.66
C LYS A 227 21.56 -3.15 -4.19
N ILE A 228 20.35 -2.72 -3.84
CA ILE A 228 19.86 -2.63 -2.48
C ILE A 228 18.82 -3.75 -2.33
N PRO A 229 19.05 -4.74 -1.45
CA PRO A 229 18.11 -5.85 -1.31
C PRO A 229 16.75 -5.37 -0.76
N ASN A 230 15.68 -6.01 -1.22
CA ASN A 230 14.29 -5.69 -0.83
C ASN A 230 13.97 -4.20 -1.05
N LEU A 231 14.47 -3.65 -2.15
CA LEU A 231 14.11 -2.35 -2.68
C LEU A 231 13.60 -2.60 -4.10
N ASP A 232 12.46 -2.04 -4.42
CA ASP A 232 11.89 -1.99 -5.77
C ASP A 232 11.65 -0.52 -6.14
N VAL A 233 11.81 -0.17 -7.42
CA VAL A 233 11.53 1.16 -7.96
C VAL A 233 10.53 0.99 -9.10
N VAL A 234 9.33 1.53 -8.90
CA VAL A 234 8.22 1.44 -9.85
C VAL A 234 8.02 2.80 -10.48
N ASP A 235 8.01 2.85 -11.81
CA ASP A 235 7.78 4.08 -12.57
C ASP A 235 6.30 4.49 -12.55
N ASP A 236 5.96 5.65 -13.12
CA ASP A 236 4.55 6.03 -13.27
C ASP A 236 3.80 4.97 -14.10
N TYR A 237 2.49 4.85 -13.88
CA TYR A 237 1.69 3.78 -14.49
C TYR A 237 1.87 3.63 -16.01
N ARG A 238 2.04 4.74 -16.75
CA ARG A 238 2.14 4.65 -18.23
C ARG A 238 3.51 4.13 -18.63
N ASN A 239 4.58 4.58 -18.00
CA ASN A 239 5.93 4.13 -18.30
C ASN A 239 6.10 2.67 -17.86
N GLU A 240 5.71 2.33 -16.63
CA GLU A 240 5.70 0.96 -16.12
C GLU A 240 4.94 0.01 -17.06
N LYS A 241 3.74 0.39 -17.50
CA LYS A 241 2.96 -0.40 -18.44
C LYS A 241 3.68 -0.59 -19.78
N LYS A 242 4.31 0.45 -20.32
CA LYS A 242 5.04 0.37 -21.60
C LYS A 242 6.23 -0.59 -21.47
N GLU A 243 6.96 -0.54 -20.37
CA GLU A 243 8.13 -1.39 -20.12
C GLU A 243 7.74 -2.86 -19.95
N ILE A 244 6.72 -3.14 -19.13
CA ILE A 244 6.16 -4.49 -18.99
C ILE A 244 5.69 -5.01 -20.36
N GLN A 245 4.95 -4.21 -21.13
CA GLN A 245 4.48 -4.65 -22.45
C GLN A 245 5.60 -4.83 -23.48
N ALA A 246 6.70 -4.10 -23.35
CA ALA A 246 7.88 -4.29 -24.19
C ALA A 246 8.54 -5.66 -23.96
N LEU A 247 8.56 -6.15 -22.71
CA LEU A 247 9.22 -7.40 -22.33
C LEU A 247 8.30 -8.62 -22.34
N GLN A 248 7.09 -8.48 -21.77
CA GLN A 248 6.13 -9.56 -21.64
C GLN A 248 5.31 -9.76 -22.93
N GLY A 249 5.14 -8.69 -23.71
CA GLY A 249 4.42 -8.67 -24.99
C GLY A 249 3.37 -7.56 -25.05
N LYS A 250 3.14 -7.01 -26.24
CA LYS A 250 2.28 -5.83 -26.46
C LYS A 250 0.85 -5.98 -25.93
N ASP A 251 0.33 -7.21 -25.92
CA ASP A 251 -1.02 -7.53 -25.46
C ASP A 251 -1.06 -8.00 -23.99
N PHE A 252 0.03 -7.84 -23.23
CA PHE A 252 0.06 -8.18 -21.82
C PHE A 252 -0.95 -7.30 -21.06
N PRO A 253 -1.95 -7.91 -20.37
CA PRO A 253 -2.94 -7.15 -19.62
C PRO A 253 -2.28 -6.58 -18.36
N PHE A 254 -2.37 -5.26 -18.21
CA PHE A 254 -1.87 -4.54 -17.06
C PHE A 254 -2.78 -3.34 -16.82
N SER A 255 -3.70 -3.48 -15.88
CA SER A 255 -4.62 -2.43 -15.45
C SER A 255 -3.95 -1.49 -14.45
N PHE A 256 -4.62 -0.40 -14.08
CA PHE A 256 -4.15 0.44 -12.98
C PHE A 256 -4.22 -0.30 -11.63
N GLY A 257 -5.16 -1.23 -11.46
CA GLY A 257 -5.19 -2.11 -10.30
C GLY A 257 -3.98 -3.05 -10.25
N ASP A 258 -3.58 -3.63 -11.39
CA ASP A 258 -2.37 -4.46 -11.49
C ASP A 258 -1.10 -3.69 -11.12
N TYR A 259 -1.03 -2.42 -11.54
CA TYR A 259 0.02 -1.49 -11.17
C TYR A 259 0.09 -1.26 -9.65
N VAL A 260 -1.06 -1.03 -9.00
CA VAL A 260 -1.11 -0.91 -7.53
C VAL A 260 -0.68 -2.21 -6.83
N VAL A 261 -1.02 -3.37 -7.39
CA VAL A 261 -0.52 -4.65 -6.85
C VAL A 261 0.99 -4.78 -7.04
N LYS A 262 1.55 -4.35 -8.17
CA LYS A 262 3.00 -4.32 -8.36
C LYS A 262 3.66 -3.44 -7.30
N ILE A 263 3.16 -2.24 -7.05
CA ILE A 263 3.66 -1.34 -5.98
C ILE A 263 3.72 -2.06 -4.63
N LEU A 264 2.66 -2.79 -4.29
CA LEU A 264 2.56 -3.52 -3.03
C LEU A 264 3.51 -4.72 -2.94
N MET A 265 3.87 -5.30 -4.08
CA MET A 265 4.51 -6.61 -4.14
C MET A 265 5.96 -6.60 -4.63
N GLY A 266 6.42 -5.59 -5.37
CA GLY A 266 7.73 -5.64 -6.01
C GLY A 266 8.90 -5.73 -5.01
N GLY A 267 8.85 -4.96 -3.93
CA GLY A 267 9.83 -5.11 -2.82
C GLY A 267 9.74 -6.43 -2.03
N VAL A 268 8.68 -7.23 -2.26
CA VAL A 268 8.29 -8.42 -1.47
C VAL A 268 8.47 -9.74 -2.23
N ASP A 269 8.10 -9.79 -3.50
CA ASP A 269 8.16 -10.97 -4.39
C ASP A 269 8.85 -10.57 -5.70
N SER A 270 10.02 -11.17 -5.94
CA SER A 270 10.85 -10.87 -7.10
C SER A 270 10.16 -11.15 -8.44
N TRP A 271 9.06 -11.91 -8.46
CA TRP A 271 8.29 -12.09 -9.70
C TRP A 271 7.64 -10.79 -10.17
N PHE A 272 7.24 -9.90 -9.26
CA PHE A 272 6.65 -8.60 -9.61
C PHE A 272 7.70 -7.58 -10.04
N ASP A 273 8.83 -7.56 -9.32
CA ASP A 273 10.06 -6.84 -9.67
C ASP A 273 10.53 -7.24 -11.09
N ASP A 274 10.57 -8.54 -11.38
CA ASP A 274 11.02 -9.02 -12.69
C ASP A 274 10.12 -8.65 -13.89
N LEU A 275 8.90 -8.12 -13.70
CA LEU A 275 7.92 -7.89 -14.78
C LEU A 275 8.37 -6.87 -15.83
N ASP A 276 9.12 -5.85 -15.42
CA ASP A 276 9.66 -4.76 -16.25
C ASP A 276 11.18 -4.90 -16.47
N GLU A 277 11.84 -5.85 -15.80
CA GLU A 277 13.26 -6.13 -16.05
C GLU A 277 13.52 -7.25 -17.06
N LYS A 278 12.70 -8.31 -17.04
CA LYS A 278 12.92 -9.51 -17.87
C LYS A 278 11.67 -10.32 -18.14
N LYS A 279 11.73 -11.21 -19.12
CA LYS A 279 10.60 -12.09 -19.42
C LYS A 279 10.36 -13.08 -18.28
N VAL A 280 9.19 -13.03 -17.67
CA VAL A 280 8.81 -13.94 -16.58
C VAL A 280 8.02 -15.14 -17.11
N SER A 281 8.16 -16.29 -16.43
CA SER A 281 7.32 -17.45 -16.74
C SER A 281 5.89 -17.18 -16.28
N THR A 282 4.94 -17.28 -17.21
CA THR A 282 3.51 -17.33 -16.91
C THR A 282 3.04 -18.77 -16.67
N ASP A 283 3.88 -19.77 -16.97
CA ASP A 283 3.62 -21.19 -16.75
C ASP A 283 3.87 -21.53 -15.27
N GLY A 284 2.83 -21.29 -14.46
CA GLY A 284 2.83 -21.38 -12.99
C GLY A 284 1.97 -20.30 -12.35
N TYR A 285 1.73 -19.22 -13.09
CA TYR A 285 1.05 -18.01 -12.65
C TYR A 285 -0.29 -17.86 -13.40
N GLY A 286 -1.24 -18.74 -13.03
CA GLY A 286 -2.65 -18.59 -13.34
C GLY A 286 -3.04 -18.61 -14.83
N ARG A 287 -2.80 -19.73 -15.53
CA ARG A 287 -3.68 -20.03 -16.67
C ARG A 287 -5.10 -20.21 -16.09
N PRO A 288 -6.12 -19.43 -16.48
CA PRO A 288 -7.49 -19.90 -16.29
C PRO A 288 -7.56 -21.24 -16.99
N LYS A 289 -7.95 -22.30 -16.25
CA LYS A 289 -8.20 -23.60 -16.86
C LYS A 289 -9.18 -23.33 -18.01
N LYS A 290 -8.71 -23.47 -19.26
CA LYS A 290 -9.62 -23.60 -20.39
C LYS A 290 -10.46 -24.82 -20.06
N ASP A 291 -11.69 -24.59 -19.64
CA ASP A 291 -12.68 -25.64 -19.54
C ASP A 291 -13.00 -26.06 -20.97
N TYR A 292 -12.15 -26.94 -21.50
CA TYR A 292 -12.49 -27.69 -22.69
C TYR A 292 -13.64 -28.61 -22.28
N GLY A 293 -14.85 -28.06 -22.37
CA GLY A 293 -16.09 -28.78 -22.18
C GLY A 293 -16.09 -30.02 -23.06
N ARG A 294 -15.69 -31.15 -22.49
CA ARG A 294 -15.86 -32.47 -23.08
C ARG A 294 -17.33 -32.83 -22.97
N LYS A 295 -18.17 -32.33 -23.88
CA LYS A 295 -19.47 -32.94 -24.14
C LYS A 295 -19.35 -33.95 -25.28
N ARG A 296 -19.19 -35.19 -24.82
CA ARG A 296 -19.36 -36.52 -25.45
C ARG A 296 -20.03 -36.53 -26.84
N LYS A 297 -19.34 -37.14 -27.82
CA LYS A 297 -19.92 -37.61 -29.08
C LYS A 297 -21.11 -38.54 -28.79
N LYS A 298 -22.32 -38.16 -29.22
CA LYS A 298 -23.46 -39.07 -29.33
C LYS A 298 -23.11 -40.18 -30.34
N ARG A 299 -22.96 -41.42 -29.87
CA ARG A 299 -22.97 -42.59 -30.75
C ARG A 299 -24.41 -42.76 -31.26
N ARG A 300 -24.60 -42.69 -32.57
CA ARG A 300 -25.85 -43.10 -33.23
C ARG A 300 -25.95 -44.62 -33.12
N CYS A 301 -27.02 -45.10 -32.49
CA CYS A 301 -27.46 -46.48 -32.59
C CYS A 301 -28.00 -46.69 -34.02
N VAL A 302 -27.44 -47.65 -34.75
CA VAL A 302 -28.01 -48.14 -36.01
C VAL A 302 -28.81 -49.37 -35.62
N ILE A 303 -30.13 -49.31 -35.80
CA ILE A 303 -31.00 -50.47 -35.74
C ILE A 303 -30.96 -51.12 -37.12
N LEU A 304 -30.45 -52.34 -37.18
CA LEU A 304 -30.79 -53.38 -38.15
C LEU A 304 -30.89 -54.70 -37.39
#